data_AF-A0A2T0KA96-F1
#
_entry.id   AF-A0A2T0KA96-F1
#
_cell.length_a   1.000
_cell.length_b   1.000
_cell.length_c   1.000
_cell.angle_alpha   90.00
_cell.angle_beta   90.00
_cell.angle_gamma   90.00
#
_symmetry.space_group_name_H-M   'P 1'
#
loop_
_entity.id
_entity.type
_entity.pdbx_description
1 polymer ?
#
loop_
_entity_poly.entity_id
_entity_poly.type
_entity_poly.pdbx_seq_one_letter_code
_entity_poly.pdbx_strand_id
1 'polypeptide(L)'
;MRLAYAVAGLTLATATLFGSSPALAADQVVLSRGHTDAVDVHYENGSLKLKVKDDTVSPAVVRDPADVTFRVLPAAETVVPDLPAFSFLGAPGNKIWMLPQVQDPALLWPGWNTTTLGKGVFAGDKISLSLVGADGPGDVTLFDTNSLGTPSIKFRSNDGLPDRLDVPVHTHAHAGWVFSALGTYTLRFQADATLTDGTVLTTGPVDYRFVVGDLQPGGGEVSLAISGMAEGDYQPGDTVTLQAVQSPQGSLHRYQWYVKRYGQDEFAPVAGETGAAYSFTATRELNGSQYVVKLLDGETVAATSAEAWLWVAPPEEGSSTAKSVTATINPSEGALVISVDPENRAVTLPPAVLSAAGDRWESTGALKPVTVTDTRTAQPGWTVTGQVADGFRTDDGKTFAGSYLGWTPSIVEQGDQQGVIAGPVSAPYVPGRPHTGLGDNAALAAAPNGKGLGTARLDAALKLAVPTNTAPGTYTGTLTLTAI
;
A
#
# COMPACT_ATOMS: atom_id res chain seq x y z
N MET A 1 -49.97 11.34 -62.32
CA MET A 1 -49.85 11.87 -60.95
C MET A 1 -50.19 10.77 -59.95
N ARG A 2 -49.21 9.94 -59.54
CA ARG A 2 -49.24 9.14 -58.31
C ARG A 2 -47.81 8.94 -57.82
N LEU A 3 -47.65 9.13 -56.51
CA LEU A 3 -46.45 9.40 -55.74
C LEU A 3 -45.48 8.21 -55.66
N ALA A 4 -44.20 8.56 -55.55
CA ALA A 4 -43.11 7.70 -55.10
C ALA A 4 -43.22 7.39 -53.59
N TYR A 5 -42.87 6.17 -53.20
CA TYR A 5 -42.32 5.88 -51.88
C TYR A 5 -41.12 4.94 -52.06
N ALA A 6 -39.93 5.51 -51.95
CA ALA A 6 -38.68 4.76 -51.78
C ALA A 6 -38.58 4.35 -50.30
N VAL A 7 -38.48 3.05 -50.05
CA VAL A 7 -38.21 2.51 -48.71
C VAL A 7 -36.70 2.62 -48.48
N ALA A 8 -36.28 3.61 -47.70
CA ALA A 8 -34.92 3.69 -47.20
C ALA A 8 -34.78 2.73 -46.02
N GLY A 9 -34.03 1.64 -46.22
CA GLY A 9 -33.60 0.76 -45.14
C GLY A 9 -32.53 1.45 -44.31
N LEU A 10 -32.88 1.84 -43.08
CA LEU A 10 -31.93 2.37 -42.11
C LEU A 10 -31.28 1.18 -41.39
N THR A 11 -30.07 0.81 -41.78
CA THR A 11 -29.21 -0.09 -41.01
C THR A 11 -28.65 0.65 -39.81
N LEU A 12 -29.13 0.31 -38.60
CA LEU A 12 -28.58 0.80 -37.34
C LEU A 12 -27.23 0.12 -37.09
N ALA A 13 -26.14 0.85 -37.28
CA ALA A 13 -24.81 0.41 -36.85
C ALA A 13 -24.68 0.68 -35.35
N THR A 14 -24.81 -0.35 -34.53
CA THR A 14 -24.46 -0.31 -33.10
C THR A 14 -22.94 -0.18 -32.97
N ALA A 15 -22.46 1.03 -32.72
CA ALA A 15 -21.11 1.27 -32.25
C ALA A 15 -21.02 0.84 -30.77
N THR A 16 -20.45 -0.34 -30.52
CA THR A 16 -20.00 -0.73 -29.17
C THR A 16 -18.79 0.14 -28.81
N LEU A 17 -19.05 1.20 -28.05
CA LEU A 17 -18.01 1.92 -27.31
C LEU A 17 -17.54 0.98 -26.19
N PHE A 18 -16.34 0.41 -26.35
CA PHE A 18 -15.62 -0.19 -25.24
C PHE A 18 -15.26 0.96 -24.28
N GLY A 19 -16.08 1.15 -23.26
CA GLY A 19 -15.72 2.00 -22.13
C GLY A 19 -14.50 1.40 -21.47
N SER A 20 -13.37 2.11 -21.51
CA SER A 20 -12.20 1.80 -20.71
C SER A 20 -12.62 1.80 -19.25
N SER A 21 -12.71 0.63 -18.62
CA SER A 21 -12.79 0.56 -17.17
C SER A 21 -11.60 1.31 -16.59
N PRO A 22 -11.78 2.23 -15.62
CA PRO A 22 -10.63 2.76 -14.91
C PRO A 22 -9.94 1.57 -14.26
N ALA A 23 -8.70 1.32 -14.65
CA ALA A 23 -7.83 0.42 -13.91
C ALA A 23 -7.84 0.91 -12.47
N LEU A 24 -8.20 0.03 -11.53
CA LEU A 24 -7.95 0.26 -10.12
C LEU A 24 -6.46 0.62 -10.01
N ALA A 25 -6.16 1.86 -9.63
CA ALA A 25 -4.80 2.30 -9.38
C ALA A 25 -4.25 1.38 -8.28
N ALA A 26 -3.34 0.48 -8.66
CA ALA A 26 -2.64 -0.35 -7.71
C ALA A 26 -1.86 0.55 -6.74
N ASP A 27 -1.76 0.13 -5.47
CA ASP A 27 -0.95 0.82 -4.47
C ASP A 27 0.48 1.00 -5.00
N GLN A 28 0.89 2.24 -5.29
CA GLN A 28 2.25 2.54 -5.75
C GLN A 28 3.26 2.19 -4.65
N VAL A 29 4.17 1.25 -4.95
CA VAL A 29 5.24 0.82 -4.06
C VAL A 29 6.45 1.73 -4.24
N VAL A 30 6.98 2.25 -3.13
CA VAL A 30 8.20 3.06 -3.14
C VAL A 30 9.41 2.21 -2.76
N LEU A 31 10.35 2.04 -3.69
CA LEU A 31 11.64 1.39 -3.43
C LEU A 31 12.70 2.46 -3.17
N SER A 32 13.29 2.48 -1.97
CA SER A 32 14.25 3.52 -1.57
C SER A 32 15.58 3.00 -1.03
N ARG A 33 15.65 1.70 -0.67
CA ARG A 33 16.84 1.01 -0.16
C ARG A 33 16.79 -0.46 -0.55
N GLY A 34 17.95 -1.10 -0.61
CA GLY A 34 18.06 -2.53 -0.88
C GLY A 34 18.26 -2.85 -2.37
N HIS A 35 18.40 -4.14 -2.67
CA HIS A 35 18.63 -4.63 -4.03
C HIS A 35 17.31 -4.64 -4.81
N THR A 36 17.38 -4.21 -6.07
CA THR A 36 16.30 -4.38 -7.05
C THR A 36 16.88 -4.49 -8.45
N ASP A 37 16.30 -5.34 -9.28
CA ASP A 37 16.53 -5.29 -10.71
C ASP A 37 15.46 -4.39 -11.31
N ALA A 38 15.81 -3.09 -11.43
CA ALA A 38 14.89 -2.06 -11.90
C ALA A 38 14.40 -2.39 -13.32
N VAL A 39 15.28 -2.88 -14.19
CA VAL A 39 14.91 -3.37 -15.52
C VAL A 39 15.09 -4.88 -15.58
N ASP A 40 14.05 -5.63 -15.25
CA ASP A 40 14.04 -7.09 -15.31
C ASP A 40 13.32 -7.56 -16.59
N VAL A 41 14.04 -8.25 -17.47
CA VAL A 41 13.54 -8.67 -18.79
C VAL A 41 12.96 -10.07 -18.72
N HIS A 42 11.68 -10.19 -19.03
CA HIS A 42 10.95 -11.45 -19.06
C HIS A 42 10.61 -11.86 -20.47
N TYR A 43 10.59 -13.16 -20.72
CA TYR A 43 10.06 -13.76 -21.93
C TYR A 43 9.07 -14.86 -21.56
N GLU A 44 7.79 -14.59 -21.78
CA GLU A 44 6.71 -15.49 -21.43
C GLU A 44 5.63 -15.45 -22.51
N ASN A 45 5.05 -16.61 -22.81
CA ASN A 45 3.96 -16.74 -23.80
C ASN A 45 4.28 -16.08 -25.15
N GLY A 46 5.52 -16.19 -25.61
CA GLY A 46 5.97 -15.66 -26.90
C GLY A 46 6.21 -14.14 -26.93
N SER A 47 6.12 -13.44 -25.80
CA SER A 47 6.28 -11.97 -25.73
C SER A 47 7.38 -11.56 -24.77
N LEU A 48 8.11 -10.49 -25.11
CA LEU A 48 9.01 -9.82 -24.17
C LEU A 48 8.21 -8.89 -23.26
N LYS A 49 8.65 -8.76 -22.01
CA LYS A 49 8.11 -7.79 -21.04
C LYS A 49 9.24 -7.19 -20.22
N LEU A 50 9.10 -5.92 -19.87
CA LEU A 50 9.91 -5.27 -18.85
C LEU A 50 9.14 -5.25 -17.53
N LYS A 51 9.80 -5.65 -16.46
CA LYS A 51 9.28 -5.71 -15.09
C LYS A 51 10.29 -5.14 -14.10
N VAL A 52 9.89 -5.09 -12.84
CA VAL A 52 10.79 -4.80 -11.71
C VAL A 52 10.88 -6.05 -10.85
N LYS A 53 12.10 -6.49 -10.54
CA LYS A 53 12.31 -7.50 -9.50
C LYS A 53 12.64 -6.80 -8.19
N ASP A 54 11.71 -6.87 -7.24
CA ASP A 54 11.82 -6.28 -5.92
C ASP A 54 12.33 -7.32 -4.92
N ASP A 55 13.63 -7.27 -4.65
CA ASP A 55 14.32 -8.08 -3.65
C ASP A 55 14.41 -7.35 -2.28
N THR A 56 13.68 -6.24 -2.09
CA THR A 56 13.59 -5.52 -0.81
C THR A 56 12.65 -6.18 0.20
N VAL A 57 11.81 -7.10 -0.29
CA VAL A 57 10.88 -7.92 0.50
C VAL A 57 11.26 -9.41 0.41
N SER A 58 10.81 -10.20 1.38
CA SER A 58 11.05 -11.65 1.40
C SER A 58 9.74 -12.43 1.51
N PRO A 59 9.40 -13.30 0.55
CA PRO A 59 10.16 -13.58 -0.68
C PRO A 59 10.15 -12.38 -1.66
N ALA A 60 11.09 -12.39 -2.61
CA ALA A 60 11.16 -11.40 -3.69
C ALA A 60 9.87 -11.37 -4.52
N VAL A 61 9.50 -10.18 -5.01
CA VAL A 61 8.27 -9.96 -5.77
C VAL A 61 8.57 -9.36 -7.13
N VAL A 62 7.93 -9.85 -8.19
CA VAL A 62 7.95 -9.21 -9.51
C VAL A 62 6.80 -8.20 -9.59
N ARG A 63 7.09 -6.95 -9.96
CA ARG A 63 6.13 -5.84 -10.02
C ARG A 63 6.03 -5.27 -11.42
N ASP A 64 4.89 -4.64 -11.71
CA ASP A 64 4.74 -3.80 -12.89
C ASP A 64 5.49 -2.46 -12.68
N PRO A 65 6.28 -1.97 -13.65
CA PRO A 65 6.95 -0.67 -13.53
C PRO A 65 6.01 0.50 -13.21
N ALA A 66 4.75 0.46 -13.69
CA ALA A 66 3.75 1.50 -13.43
C ALA A 66 3.37 1.62 -11.93
N ASP A 67 3.55 0.54 -11.18
CA ASP A 67 3.21 0.44 -9.76
C ASP A 67 4.41 0.74 -8.86
N VAL A 68 5.56 1.12 -9.42
CA VAL A 68 6.82 1.32 -8.67
C VAL A 68 7.33 2.75 -8.82
N THR A 69 7.66 3.37 -7.69
CA THR A 69 8.46 4.60 -7.64
C THR A 69 9.83 4.30 -7.05
N PHE A 70 10.88 4.51 -7.82
CA PHE A 70 12.27 4.41 -7.37
C PHE A 70 12.69 5.72 -6.73
N ARG A 71 12.87 5.73 -5.40
CA ARG A 71 13.30 6.92 -4.68
C ARG A 71 14.83 6.93 -4.52
N VAL A 72 15.47 7.94 -5.11
CA VAL A 72 16.86 8.30 -4.86
C VAL A 72 16.89 9.19 -3.62
N LEU A 73 17.36 8.66 -2.50
CA LEU A 73 17.36 9.39 -1.22
C LEU A 73 18.30 10.61 -1.26
N PRO A 74 18.06 11.65 -0.44
CA PRO A 74 19.00 12.77 -0.29
C PRO A 74 20.43 12.35 0.08
N ALA A 75 20.58 11.21 0.76
CA ALA A 75 21.89 10.61 1.10
C ALA A 75 22.70 10.16 -0.13
N ALA A 76 22.09 10.07 -1.31
CA ALA A 76 22.79 9.82 -2.58
C ALA A 76 23.47 11.09 -3.15
N GLU A 77 23.28 12.26 -2.52
CA GLU A 77 23.95 13.49 -2.94
C GLU A 77 25.47 13.34 -2.85
N THR A 78 26.13 13.65 -3.95
CA THR A 78 27.58 13.76 -4.05
C THR A 78 27.91 14.88 -5.04
N VAL A 79 29.19 15.05 -5.36
CA VAL A 79 29.65 16.03 -6.33
C VAL A 79 30.38 15.36 -7.49
N VAL A 80 30.32 15.97 -8.66
CA VAL A 80 31.15 15.57 -9.80
C VAL A 80 32.63 15.65 -9.39
N PRO A 81 33.40 14.55 -9.47
CA PRO A 81 34.80 14.56 -9.08
C PRO A 81 35.63 15.39 -10.06
N ASP A 82 36.69 16.03 -9.56
CA ASP A 82 37.66 16.78 -10.39
C ASP A 82 38.62 15.82 -11.09
N LEU A 83 38.07 14.98 -11.97
CA LEU A 83 38.77 13.97 -12.75
C LEU A 83 38.28 14.04 -14.21
N PRO A 84 39.17 14.21 -15.20
CA PRO A 84 38.77 14.33 -16.61
C PRO A 84 37.88 13.19 -17.12
N ALA A 85 38.10 11.98 -16.60
CA ALA A 85 37.31 10.79 -16.96
C ALA A 85 35.82 10.90 -16.61
N PHE A 86 35.43 11.76 -15.65
CA PHE A 86 34.06 11.95 -15.18
C PHE A 86 33.43 13.27 -15.64
N SER A 87 34.10 14.01 -16.52
CA SER A 87 33.62 15.29 -17.07
C SER A 87 32.26 15.21 -17.77
N PHE A 88 31.84 14.01 -18.19
CA PHE A 88 30.52 13.77 -18.76
C PHE A 88 29.36 13.93 -17.77
N LEU A 89 29.63 13.96 -16.47
CA LEU A 89 28.62 14.23 -15.43
C LEU A 89 28.40 15.73 -15.20
N GLY A 90 29.19 16.60 -15.82
CA GLY A 90 29.13 18.05 -15.68
C GLY A 90 30.45 18.65 -15.17
N ALA A 91 30.38 19.90 -14.70
CA ALA A 91 31.54 20.58 -14.15
C ALA A 91 31.94 20.01 -12.78
N PRO A 92 33.25 19.89 -12.47
CA PRO A 92 33.71 19.49 -11.15
C PRO A 92 33.07 20.30 -10.02
N GLY A 93 32.65 19.62 -8.95
CA GLY A 93 31.98 20.24 -7.81
C GLY A 93 30.47 20.45 -7.95
N ASN A 94 29.89 20.28 -9.15
CA ASN A 94 28.43 20.30 -9.31
C ASN A 94 27.81 19.17 -8.48
N LYS A 95 26.69 19.48 -7.81
CA LYS A 95 25.90 18.48 -7.08
C LYS A 95 25.24 17.52 -8.06
N ILE A 96 25.26 16.24 -7.70
CA ILE A 96 24.61 15.14 -8.40
C ILE A 96 24.05 14.16 -7.36
N TRP A 97 23.10 13.32 -7.75
CA TRP A 97 22.58 12.24 -6.92
C TRP A 97 22.89 10.91 -7.56
N MET A 98 23.68 10.08 -6.89
CA MET A 98 24.21 8.85 -7.47
C MET A 98 23.78 7.63 -6.66
N LEU A 99 23.00 6.73 -7.27
CA LEU A 99 22.86 5.36 -6.76
C LEU A 99 24.10 4.55 -7.16
N PRO A 100 24.61 3.68 -6.27
CA PRO A 100 25.96 3.17 -6.42
C PRO A 100 26.03 1.92 -7.31
N GLN A 101 27.14 1.72 -8.01
CA GLN A 101 27.44 0.47 -8.72
C GLN A 101 27.69 -0.69 -7.74
N VAL A 102 28.41 -0.42 -6.64
CA VAL A 102 28.67 -1.36 -5.54
C VAL A 102 27.63 -1.12 -4.46
N GLN A 103 27.03 -2.18 -3.94
CA GLN A 103 25.92 -2.06 -2.99
C GLN A 103 26.30 -1.22 -1.76
N ASP A 104 25.50 -0.19 -1.50
CA ASP A 104 25.44 0.52 -0.23
C ASP A 104 24.09 0.19 0.44
N PRO A 105 24.06 -0.43 1.63
CA PRO A 105 22.81 -0.77 2.32
C PRO A 105 21.96 0.46 2.67
N ALA A 106 22.54 1.66 2.68
CA ALA A 106 21.83 2.89 2.93
C ALA A 106 21.06 3.42 1.72
N LEU A 107 21.34 2.92 0.51
CA LEU A 107 20.78 3.40 -0.74
C LEU A 107 20.07 2.26 -1.49
N LEU A 108 19.25 2.66 -2.46
CA LEU A 108 18.71 1.71 -3.42
C LEU A 108 19.85 1.22 -4.34
N TRP A 109 19.86 -0.07 -4.65
CA TRP A 109 20.85 -0.68 -5.54
C TRP A 109 20.17 -1.27 -6.79
N PRO A 110 19.85 -0.41 -7.78
CA PRO A 110 19.15 -0.82 -8.99
C PRO A 110 20.10 -1.44 -10.03
N GLY A 111 19.60 -2.44 -10.75
CA GLY A 111 20.30 -3.09 -11.85
C GLY A 111 19.39 -3.45 -13.03
N TRP A 112 19.92 -4.26 -13.94
CA TRP A 112 19.14 -4.95 -14.96
C TRP A 112 19.43 -6.45 -14.94
N ASN A 113 18.42 -7.23 -15.33
CA ASN A 113 18.43 -8.68 -15.19
C ASN A 113 17.83 -9.36 -16.43
N THR A 114 18.54 -10.40 -16.92
CA THR A 114 18.12 -11.30 -18.01
C THR A 114 18.30 -12.78 -17.62
N THR A 115 18.42 -13.08 -16.33
CA THR A 115 18.68 -14.42 -15.76
C THR A 115 17.58 -15.43 -16.00
N THR A 116 16.36 -14.97 -16.23
CA THR A 116 15.22 -15.82 -16.57
C THR A 116 15.16 -16.16 -18.07
N LEU A 117 15.95 -15.47 -18.91
CA LEU A 117 15.96 -15.70 -20.36
C LEU A 117 16.77 -16.95 -20.72
N GLY A 118 16.12 -17.92 -21.36
CA GLY A 118 16.75 -19.18 -21.78
C GLY A 118 17.78 -19.01 -22.90
N LYS A 119 18.81 -19.87 -22.90
CA LYS A 119 19.76 -20.00 -24.02
C LYS A 119 19.12 -20.71 -25.22
N GLY A 120 19.58 -20.39 -26.42
CA GLY A 120 19.10 -20.95 -27.69
C GLY A 120 17.76 -20.39 -28.17
N VAL A 121 17.19 -19.43 -27.43
CA VAL A 121 15.90 -18.80 -27.78
C VAL A 121 16.11 -17.58 -28.67
N PHE A 122 17.10 -16.75 -28.33
CA PHE A 122 17.38 -15.49 -29.01
C PHE A 122 18.60 -15.61 -29.93
N ALA A 123 18.57 -14.92 -31.06
CA ALA A 123 19.67 -14.83 -31.99
C ALA A 123 20.92 -14.26 -31.28
N GLY A 124 21.97 -15.09 -31.20
CA GLY A 124 23.21 -14.73 -30.51
C GLY A 124 23.09 -14.70 -28.98
N ASP A 125 22.05 -15.31 -28.39
CA ASP A 125 21.84 -15.40 -26.94
C ASP A 125 21.92 -14.03 -26.23
N LYS A 126 21.30 -13.02 -26.84
CA LYS A 126 21.28 -11.65 -26.33
C LYS A 126 19.97 -10.94 -26.64
N ILE A 127 19.71 -9.90 -25.88
CA ILE A 127 18.69 -8.89 -26.15
C ILE A 127 19.36 -7.52 -26.30
N SER A 128 18.63 -6.55 -26.82
CA SER A 128 19.05 -5.16 -26.86
C SER A 128 18.19 -4.36 -25.89
N LEU A 129 18.81 -3.78 -24.87
CA LEU A 129 18.15 -2.89 -23.91
C LEU A 129 18.46 -1.44 -24.28
N SER A 130 17.43 -0.61 -24.39
CA SER A 130 17.55 0.78 -24.78
C SER A 130 16.90 1.72 -23.79
N LEU A 131 17.54 2.86 -23.53
CA LEU A 131 16.89 4.05 -22.98
C LEU A 131 16.39 4.86 -24.17
N VAL A 132 15.08 4.98 -24.32
CA VAL A 132 14.42 5.64 -25.48
C VAL A 132 13.80 6.98 -25.11
N GLY A 133 13.79 7.33 -23.82
CA GLY A 133 13.33 8.62 -23.32
C GLY A 133 13.74 8.87 -21.88
N ALA A 134 13.91 10.14 -21.54
CA ALA A 134 14.15 10.59 -20.18
C ALA A 134 13.52 11.98 -20.02
N ASP A 135 12.43 12.06 -19.27
CA ASP A 135 11.73 13.31 -18.96
C ASP A 135 11.99 13.66 -17.50
N GLY A 136 12.40 14.89 -17.20
CA GLY A 136 12.69 15.33 -15.83
C GLY A 136 13.47 16.64 -15.77
N PRO A 137 13.76 17.13 -14.55
CA PRO A 137 14.40 18.44 -14.34
C PRO A 137 15.90 18.49 -14.65
N GLY A 138 16.52 17.35 -14.97
CA GLY A 138 17.94 17.29 -15.29
C GLY A 138 18.29 16.08 -16.14
N ASP A 139 19.58 15.78 -16.20
CA ASP A 139 20.14 14.70 -16.99
C ASP A 139 20.24 13.42 -16.17
N VAL A 140 20.11 12.29 -16.85
CA VAL A 140 20.31 10.95 -16.28
C VAL A 140 21.43 10.25 -17.02
N THR A 141 22.38 9.71 -16.26
CA THR A 141 23.50 8.93 -16.80
C THR A 141 23.66 7.64 -16.04
N LEU A 142 23.74 6.52 -16.76
CA LEU A 142 24.10 5.21 -16.24
C LEU A 142 25.49 4.86 -16.75
N PHE A 143 26.40 4.51 -15.85
CA PHE A 143 27.74 4.06 -16.21
C PHE A 143 28.24 3.01 -15.23
N ASP A 144 29.06 2.08 -15.70
CA ASP A 144 29.86 1.24 -14.82
C ASP A 144 31.32 1.71 -14.84
N THR A 145 32.08 1.27 -13.86
CA THR A 145 33.50 1.52 -13.75
C THR A 145 34.21 0.18 -13.84
N ASN A 146 35.19 0.08 -14.74
CA ASN A 146 36.01 -1.12 -14.84
C ASN A 146 37.00 -1.22 -13.66
N SER A 147 37.75 -2.32 -13.57
CA SER A 147 38.71 -2.57 -12.49
C SER A 147 39.83 -1.54 -12.37
N LEU A 148 40.04 -0.71 -13.40
CA LEU A 148 41.05 0.36 -13.43
C LEU A 148 40.46 1.74 -13.10
N GLY A 149 39.18 1.83 -12.73
CA GLY A 149 38.55 3.10 -12.41
C GLY A 149 38.04 3.89 -13.63
N THR A 150 38.05 3.30 -14.83
CA THR A 150 37.59 3.99 -16.05
C THR A 150 36.08 3.81 -16.23
N PRO A 151 35.31 4.89 -16.38
CA PRO A 151 33.88 4.81 -16.60
C PRO A 151 33.55 4.35 -18.03
N SER A 152 32.58 3.44 -18.16
CA SER A 152 31.93 3.08 -19.41
C SER A 152 30.45 3.42 -19.30
N ILE A 153 30.04 4.41 -20.09
CA ILE A 153 28.65 4.88 -20.16
C ILE A 153 27.79 3.82 -20.83
N LYS A 154 26.62 3.56 -20.25
CA LYS A 154 25.59 2.66 -20.78
C LYS A 154 24.44 3.44 -21.38
N PHE A 155 24.00 4.48 -20.67
CA PHE A 155 22.94 5.38 -21.11
C PHE A 155 23.25 6.80 -20.66
N ARG A 156 22.96 7.79 -21.50
CA ARG A 156 23.07 9.21 -21.18
C ARG A 156 21.95 9.97 -21.89
N SER A 157 21.23 10.80 -21.14
CA SER A 157 20.06 11.50 -21.69
C SER A 157 20.40 12.78 -22.47
N ASN A 158 21.62 13.31 -22.34
CA ASN A 158 22.00 14.64 -22.82
C ASN A 158 22.88 14.66 -24.07
N ASP A 159 23.19 13.50 -24.65
CA ASP A 159 23.86 13.34 -25.95
C ASP A 159 22.93 12.79 -27.05
N GLY A 160 21.64 12.68 -26.74
CA GLY A 160 20.58 12.22 -27.64
C GLY A 160 20.17 10.78 -27.35
N LEU A 161 18.90 10.47 -27.60
CA LEU A 161 18.32 9.13 -27.41
C LEU A 161 17.75 8.60 -28.75
N PRO A 162 17.70 7.28 -28.97
CA PRO A 162 17.93 6.21 -27.99
C PRO A 162 19.39 5.82 -27.82
N ASP A 163 19.76 5.50 -26.58
CA ASP A 163 20.97 4.75 -26.27
C ASP A 163 20.66 3.25 -26.20
N ARG A 164 21.63 2.41 -26.54
CA ARG A 164 21.43 0.96 -26.68
C ARG A 164 22.59 0.16 -26.12
N LEU A 165 22.24 -0.88 -25.37
CA LEU A 165 23.14 -1.85 -24.78
C LEU A 165 22.73 -3.25 -25.21
N ASP A 166 23.63 -4.00 -25.84
CA ASP A 166 23.44 -5.43 -26.04
C ASP A 166 23.73 -6.18 -24.73
N VAL A 167 22.72 -6.91 -24.24
CA VAL A 167 22.79 -7.64 -22.97
C VAL A 167 22.67 -9.14 -23.25
N PRO A 168 23.72 -9.94 -22.95
CA PRO A 168 23.62 -11.39 -23.03
C PRO A 168 22.49 -11.92 -22.13
N VAL A 169 21.86 -13.03 -22.51
CA VAL A 169 20.99 -13.77 -21.57
C VAL A 169 21.81 -14.26 -20.37
N HIS A 170 21.14 -14.52 -19.25
CA HIS A 170 21.82 -14.89 -18.00
C HIS A 170 22.73 -13.80 -17.41
N THR A 171 22.42 -12.53 -17.68
CA THR A 171 23.14 -11.38 -17.11
C THR A 171 22.40 -10.85 -15.89
N HIS A 172 23.15 -10.59 -14.82
CA HIS A 172 22.74 -9.80 -13.66
C HIS A 172 23.78 -8.70 -13.47
N ALA A 173 23.39 -7.43 -13.60
CA ALA A 173 24.35 -6.33 -13.61
C ALA A 173 23.85 -5.07 -12.91
N HIS A 174 24.81 -4.33 -12.34
CA HIS A 174 24.59 -3.06 -11.67
C HIS A 174 25.54 -2.00 -12.23
N ALA A 175 25.08 -0.75 -12.21
CA ALA A 175 25.80 0.42 -12.66
C ALA A 175 25.58 1.57 -11.66
N GLY A 176 26.36 2.64 -11.78
CA GLY A 176 26.05 3.91 -11.14
C GLY A 176 24.93 4.60 -11.90
N TRP A 177 23.86 5.00 -11.21
CA TRP A 177 22.75 5.79 -11.78
C TRP A 177 22.85 7.21 -11.24
N VAL A 178 23.12 8.18 -12.12
CA VAL A 178 23.35 9.57 -11.75
C VAL A 178 22.24 10.46 -12.28
N PHE A 179 21.72 11.32 -11.41
CA PHE A 179 20.76 12.37 -11.73
C PHE A 179 21.40 13.73 -11.44
N SER A 180 21.26 14.70 -12.36
CA SER A 180 21.88 16.02 -12.19
C SER A 180 21.02 17.05 -11.46
N ALA A 181 19.75 16.74 -11.16
CA ALA A 181 18.83 17.62 -10.42
C ALA A 181 17.89 16.83 -9.49
N LEU A 182 17.34 17.52 -8.49
CA LEU A 182 16.24 17.01 -7.66
C LEU A 182 14.93 17.04 -8.45
N GLY A 183 14.03 16.08 -8.19
CA GLY A 183 12.66 16.07 -8.73
C GLY A 183 12.24 14.72 -9.29
N THR A 184 11.12 14.71 -10.01
CA THR A 184 10.55 13.49 -10.60
C THR A 184 11.05 13.30 -12.03
N TYR A 185 11.42 12.06 -12.34
CA TYR A 185 11.90 11.63 -13.65
C TYR A 185 11.04 10.48 -14.16
N THR A 186 10.77 10.47 -15.46
CA THR A 186 10.23 9.31 -16.18
C THR A 186 11.29 8.83 -17.16
N LEU A 187 11.85 7.66 -16.89
CA LEU A 187 12.79 6.98 -17.78
C LEU A 187 12.04 5.94 -18.61
N ARG A 188 12.22 5.98 -19.93
CA ARG A 188 11.51 5.10 -20.85
C ARG A 188 12.48 4.08 -21.39
N PHE A 189 12.34 2.83 -20.96
CA PHE A 189 13.18 1.73 -21.41
C PHE A 189 12.45 0.86 -22.44
N GLN A 190 13.20 0.22 -23.33
CA GLN A 190 12.67 -0.73 -24.31
C GLN A 190 13.63 -1.92 -24.42
N ALA A 191 13.09 -3.13 -24.48
CA ALA A 191 13.85 -4.32 -24.85
C ALA A 191 13.41 -4.85 -26.22
N ASP A 192 14.40 -5.07 -27.08
CA ASP A 192 14.23 -5.68 -28.40
C ASP A 192 15.03 -6.99 -28.45
N ALA A 193 14.49 -8.01 -29.13
CA ALA A 193 15.23 -9.22 -29.42
C ALA A 193 14.79 -9.83 -30.76
N THR A 194 15.63 -10.71 -31.30
CA THR A 194 15.26 -11.55 -32.45
C THR A 194 15.31 -13.00 -31.97
N LEU A 195 14.26 -13.77 -32.20
CA LEU A 195 14.25 -15.21 -31.93
C LEU A 195 15.14 -15.94 -32.94
N THR A 196 15.55 -17.17 -32.63
CA THR A 196 16.38 -18.00 -33.53
C THR A 196 15.69 -18.35 -34.85
N ASP A 197 14.36 -18.24 -34.93
CA ASP A 197 13.58 -18.39 -36.17
C ASP A 197 13.48 -17.09 -37.00
N GLY A 198 14.06 -15.99 -36.52
CA GLY A 198 14.05 -14.68 -37.18
C GLY A 198 12.90 -13.74 -36.75
N THR A 199 11.98 -14.19 -35.90
CA THR A 199 10.90 -13.33 -35.38
C THR A 199 11.47 -12.19 -34.53
N VAL A 200 11.08 -10.95 -34.83
CA VAL A 200 11.48 -9.78 -34.03
C VAL A 200 10.46 -9.53 -32.94
N LEU A 201 10.94 -9.36 -31.70
CA LEU A 201 10.16 -9.03 -30.53
C LEU A 201 10.57 -7.66 -30.01
N THR A 202 9.59 -6.90 -29.53
CA THR A 202 9.82 -5.62 -28.84
C THR A 202 8.83 -5.49 -27.69
N THR A 203 9.26 -4.87 -26.60
CA THR A 203 8.35 -4.44 -25.54
C THR A 203 7.64 -3.14 -25.88
N GLY A 204 8.17 -2.37 -26.85
CA GLY A 204 7.92 -0.93 -26.93
C GLY A 204 8.48 -0.17 -25.71
N PRO A 205 8.31 1.17 -25.68
CA PRO A 205 8.70 1.99 -24.52
C PRO A 205 7.87 1.64 -23.28
N VAL A 206 8.55 1.45 -22.15
CA VAL A 206 7.96 1.22 -20.82
C VAL A 206 8.49 2.27 -19.86
N ASP A 207 7.59 2.93 -19.17
CA ASP A 207 7.89 4.05 -18.28
C ASP A 207 8.29 3.58 -16.88
N TYR A 208 9.35 4.17 -16.35
CA TYR A 208 9.90 3.93 -15.02
C TYR A 208 9.99 5.26 -14.27
N ARG A 209 9.32 5.35 -13.13
CA ARG A 209 9.28 6.58 -12.33
C ARG A 209 10.39 6.62 -11.29
N PHE A 210 11.24 7.63 -11.37
CA PHE A 210 12.26 7.94 -10.37
C PHE A 210 11.91 9.25 -9.66
N VAL A 211 12.19 9.33 -8.35
CA VAL A 211 12.08 10.57 -7.59
C VAL A 211 13.40 10.82 -6.87
N VAL A 212 14.03 11.95 -7.18
CA VAL A 212 15.33 12.34 -6.63
C VAL A 212 15.14 13.34 -5.50
N GLY A 213 15.54 12.93 -4.30
CA GLY A 213 15.40 13.67 -3.06
C GLY A 213 14.14 13.30 -2.29
N ASP A 214 13.44 14.32 -1.82
CA ASP A 214 12.17 14.13 -1.14
C ASP A 214 11.14 13.60 -2.13
N LEU A 215 10.31 12.68 -1.64
CA LEU A 215 9.02 12.45 -2.27
C LEU A 215 8.24 13.74 -2.06
N GLN A 216 8.47 14.71 -2.92
CA GLN A 216 7.53 15.79 -3.13
C GLN A 216 6.24 15.09 -3.50
N PRO A 217 5.20 15.22 -2.68
CA PRO A 217 3.97 14.55 -3.03
C PRO A 217 3.34 15.42 -4.13
N GLY A 218 3.72 15.14 -5.38
CA GLY A 218 3.28 15.84 -6.58
C GLY A 218 4.31 16.49 -7.48
N GLY A 219 5.13 15.69 -8.17
CA GLY A 219 5.82 16.11 -9.40
C GLY A 219 4.91 16.19 -10.64
N GLY A 220 3.59 16.24 -10.45
CA GLY A 220 2.61 16.72 -11.43
C GLY A 220 1.92 17.94 -10.83
N GLU A 221 1.41 18.84 -11.66
CA GLU A 221 0.61 19.99 -11.21
C GLU A 221 -0.39 19.53 -10.15
N VAL A 222 -0.27 20.02 -8.91
CA VAL A 222 -1.15 19.59 -7.83
C VAL A 222 -2.56 20.03 -8.21
N SER A 223 -3.43 19.05 -8.49
CA SER A 223 -4.83 19.30 -8.72
C SER A 223 -5.59 19.21 -7.41
N LEU A 224 -6.65 19.99 -7.30
CA LEU A 224 -7.49 20.04 -6.12
C LEU A 224 -8.95 19.91 -6.56
N ALA A 225 -9.69 19.01 -5.93
CA ALA A 225 -11.11 18.82 -6.19
C ALA A 225 -11.91 18.94 -4.88
N ILE A 226 -13.19 19.29 -5.00
CA ILE A 226 -14.14 19.18 -3.89
C ILE A 226 -14.91 17.88 -4.09
N SER A 227 -14.90 17.00 -3.09
CA SER A 227 -15.79 15.85 -3.01
C SER A 227 -16.83 16.05 -1.90
N GLY A 228 -17.92 15.27 -1.94
CA GLY A 228 -18.99 15.31 -0.94
C GLY A 228 -20.14 16.27 -1.24
N MET A 229 -20.05 17.07 -2.31
CA MET A 229 -21.21 17.80 -2.85
C MET A 229 -22.12 16.84 -3.61
N ALA A 230 -23.41 16.82 -3.27
CA ALA A 230 -24.41 16.01 -3.96
C ALA A 230 -24.70 16.57 -5.37
N GLU A 231 -24.99 15.67 -6.32
CA GLU A 231 -25.41 16.04 -7.67
C GLU A 231 -26.86 16.58 -7.73
N GLY A 232 -27.63 16.45 -6.64
CA GLY A 232 -29.02 16.90 -6.53
C GLY A 232 -29.28 17.84 -5.35
N ASP A 233 -30.53 18.25 -5.18
CA ASP A 233 -30.93 19.21 -4.15
C ASP A 233 -30.81 18.63 -2.73
N TYR A 234 -30.13 19.35 -1.85
CA TYR A 234 -30.18 19.13 -0.41
C TYR A 234 -31.52 19.57 0.17
N GLN A 235 -32.00 18.91 1.22
CA GLN A 235 -33.12 19.41 2.00
C GLN A 235 -32.63 20.43 3.04
N PRO A 236 -33.43 21.48 3.36
CA PRO A 236 -33.12 22.36 4.48
C PRO A 236 -32.91 21.56 5.78
N GLY A 237 -31.76 21.75 6.44
CA GLY A 237 -31.37 21.01 7.64
C GLY A 237 -30.37 19.86 7.40
N ASP A 238 -30.14 19.47 6.14
CA ASP A 238 -29.13 18.46 5.82
C ASP A 238 -27.73 18.97 6.20
N THR A 239 -26.86 18.05 6.63
CA THR A 239 -25.44 18.37 6.82
C THR A 239 -24.71 18.16 5.51
N VAL A 240 -24.11 19.22 4.99
CA VAL A 240 -23.20 19.18 3.84
C VAL A 240 -21.79 19.01 4.38
N THR A 241 -21.10 17.96 3.93
CA THR A 241 -19.69 17.71 4.27
C THR A 241 -18.87 17.71 3.00
N LEU A 242 -18.04 18.73 2.83
CA LEU A 242 -17.13 18.87 1.70
C LEU A 242 -15.72 18.44 2.11
N GLN A 243 -15.02 17.76 1.20
CA GLN A 243 -13.63 17.41 1.38
C GLN A 243 -12.79 17.95 0.22
N ALA A 244 -11.64 18.53 0.56
CA ALA A 244 -10.62 18.92 -0.37
C ALA A 244 -9.78 17.69 -0.72
N VAL A 245 -9.92 17.21 -1.94
CA VAL A 245 -9.18 16.06 -2.47
C VAL A 245 -8.01 16.59 -3.27
N GLN A 246 -6.83 16.56 -2.66
CA GLN A 246 -5.58 16.84 -3.34
C GLN A 246 -5.16 15.62 -4.18
N SER A 247 -4.78 15.86 -5.44
CA SER A 247 -4.20 14.82 -6.29
C SER A 247 -2.96 15.34 -7.04
N PRO A 248 -1.79 14.72 -6.84
CA PRO A 248 -1.54 13.66 -5.86
C PRO A 248 -1.54 14.19 -4.42
N GLN A 249 -1.81 13.33 -3.44
CA GLN A 249 -1.79 13.69 -2.01
C GLN A 249 -0.42 14.22 -1.61
N GLY A 250 -0.43 15.31 -0.83
CA GLY A 250 0.59 16.34 -0.60
C GLY A 250 1.38 16.27 0.70
N SER A 251 2.46 17.04 0.80
CA SER A 251 2.97 17.58 2.09
C SER A 251 2.32 18.92 2.42
N LEU A 252 1.60 19.51 1.46
CA LEU A 252 0.77 20.68 1.67
C LEU A 252 -0.52 20.24 2.38
N HIS A 253 -0.76 20.82 3.55
CA HIS A 253 -1.93 20.47 4.37
C HIS A 253 -2.74 21.69 4.80
N ARG A 254 -2.41 22.87 4.27
CA ARG A 254 -3.08 24.12 4.58
C ARG A 254 -4.07 24.46 3.48
N TYR A 255 -5.34 24.50 3.84
CA TYR A 255 -6.44 24.82 2.94
C TYR A 255 -7.03 26.19 3.32
N GLN A 256 -7.82 26.75 2.41
CA GLN A 256 -8.74 27.85 2.72
C GLN A 256 -9.98 27.69 1.85
N TRP A 257 -11.14 27.56 2.50
CA TRP A 257 -12.43 27.51 1.83
C TRP A 257 -12.95 28.90 1.51
N TYR A 258 -13.61 29.03 0.37
CA TYR A 258 -14.28 30.24 -0.07
C TYR A 258 -15.72 29.92 -0.50
N VAL A 259 -16.61 30.88 -0.27
CA VAL A 259 -18.01 30.81 -0.70
C VAL A 259 -18.35 32.07 -1.49
N LYS A 260 -19.09 31.90 -2.58
CA LYS A 260 -19.79 32.97 -3.27
C LYS A 260 -21.28 32.70 -3.16
N ARG A 261 -21.99 33.53 -2.39
CA ARG A 261 -23.44 33.36 -2.21
C ARG A 261 -24.18 33.82 -3.45
N TYR A 262 -25.39 33.29 -3.65
CA TYR A 262 -26.24 33.70 -4.76
C TYR A 262 -26.42 35.24 -4.78
N GLY A 263 -26.14 35.85 -5.93
CA GLY A 263 -26.19 37.31 -6.12
C GLY A 263 -24.93 38.08 -5.70
N GLN A 264 -23.86 37.40 -5.25
CA GLN A 264 -22.55 38.00 -5.06
C GLN A 264 -21.66 37.79 -6.30
N ASP A 265 -20.80 38.77 -6.58
CA ASP A 265 -19.90 38.73 -7.74
C ASP A 265 -18.55 38.04 -7.43
N GLU A 266 -18.14 38.01 -6.16
CA GLU A 266 -16.82 37.52 -5.74
C GLU A 266 -16.88 36.45 -4.64
N PHE A 267 -15.88 35.56 -4.64
CA PHE A 267 -15.67 34.58 -3.58
C PHE A 267 -15.08 35.24 -2.33
N ALA A 268 -15.71 35.03 -1.17
CA ALA A 268 -15.21 35.45 0.13
C ALA A 268 -14.67 34.26 0.92
N PRO A 269 -13.58 34.41 1.70
CA PRO A 269 -13.06 33.34 2.53
C PRO A 269 -14.07 32.98 3.63
N VAL A 270 -14.27 31.67 3.84
CA VAL A 270 -15.03 31.18 4.99
C VAL A 270 -14.12 31.27 6.22
N ALA A 271 -14.50 32.13 7.17
CA ALA A 271 -13.67 32.42 8.33
C ALA A 271 -13.42 31.16 9.18
N GLY A 272 -12.15 30.85 9.44
CA GLY A 272 -11.74 29.72 10.28
C GLY A 272 -11.64 28.36 9.56
N GLU A 273 -12.12 28.26 8.32
CA GLU A 273 -12.17 26.99 7.60
C GLU A 273 -10.90 26.78 6.76
N THR A 274 -9.86 26.26 7.42
CA THR A 274 -8.53 26.01 6.83
C THR A 274 -8.12 24.54 6.78
N GLY A 275 -9.03 23.64 7.18
CA GLY A 275 -8.84 22.19 7.14
C GLY A 275 -9.22 21.57 5.79
N ALA A 276 -8.81 20.31 5.61
CA ALA A 276 -9.15 19.52 4.42
C ALA A 276 -10.65 19.16 4.33
N ALA A 277 -11.41 19.34 5.41
CA ALA A 277 -12.85 19.13 5.44
C ALA A 277 -13.56 20.39 5.92
N TYR A 278 -14.73 20.67 5.34
CA TYR A 278 -15.61 21.76 5.73
C TYR A 278 -17.04 21.23 5.81
N SER A 279 -17.70 21.40 6.95
CA SER A 279 -19.08 20.94 7.17
C SER A 279 -19.98 22.08 7.59
N PHE A 280 -21.19 22.13 7.05
CA PHE A 280 -22.20 23.13 7.38
C PHE A 280 -23.61 22.59 7.16
N THR A 281 -24.61 23.26 7.73
CA THR A 281 -26.02 22.91 7.52
C THR A 281 -26.54 23.59 6.25
N ALA A 282 -27.13 22.82 5.34
CA ALA A 282 -27.85 23.34 4.19
C ALA A 282 -29.06 24.16 4.66
N THR A 283 -29.06 25.46 4.39
CA THR A 283 -30.20 26.34 4.63
C THR A 283 -30.71 26.89 3.31
N ARG A 284 -31.97 27.31 3.27
CA ARG A 284 -32.57 27.89 2.06
C ARG A 284 -31.80 29.13 1.57
N GLU A 285 -31.20 29.87 2.48
CA GLU A 285 -30.37 31.06 2.19
C GLU A 285 -29.11 30.72 1.39
N LEU A 286 -28.62 29.49 1.47
CA LEU A 286 -27.43 29.04 0.76
C LEU A 286 -27.73 28.49 -0.65
N ASN A 287 -29.00 28.38 -1.04
CA ASN A 287 -29.36 27.86 -2.36
C ASN A 287 -28.70 28.68 -3.50
N GLY A 288 -28.03 28.00 -4.41
CA GLY A 288 -27.30 28.60 -5.53
C GLY A 288 -25.93 29.17 -5.14
N SER A 289 -25.44 28.89 -3.93
CA SER A 289 -24.07 29.27 -3.52
C SER A 289 -23.05 28.36 -4.20
N GLN A 290 -21.87 28.92 -4.46
CA GLN A 290 -20.73 28.22 -5.00
C GLN A 290 -19.61 28.14 -3.97
N TYR A 291 -18.89 27.02 -3.98
CA TYR A 291 -17.77 26.77 -3.09
C TYR A 291 -16.51 26.43 -3.89
N VAL A 292 -15.37 26.99 -3.45
CA VAL A 292 -14.04 26.61 -3.93
C VAL A 292 -13.11 26.44 -2.73
N VAL A 293 -12.12 25.57 -2.86
CA VAL A 293 -11.04 25.42 -1.88
C VAL A 293 -9.72 25.72 -2.56
N LYS A 294 -8.81 26.37 -1.83
CA LYS A 294 -7.43 26.63 -2.25
C LYS A 294 -6.47 25.87 -1.34
N LEU A 295 -5.48 25.22 -1.95
CA LEU A 295 -4.33 24.64 -1.26
C LEU A 295 -3.21 25.68 -1.22
N LEU A 296 -2.62 25.91 -0.05
CA LEU A 296 -1.66 26.98 0.17
C LEU A 296 -0.26 26.43 0.41
N ASP A 297 0.73 27.05 -0.23
CA ASP A 297 2.15 26.87 0.04
C ASP A 297 2.73 28.20 0.55
N GLY A 298 2.94 28.30 1.86
CA GLY A 298 3.27 29.60 2.47
C GLY A 298 2.19 30.66 2.21
N GLU A 299 2.52 31.74 1.51
CA GLU A 299 1.55 32.79 1.13
C GLU A 299 0.99 32.62 -0.29
N THR A 300 1.50 31.66 -1.06
CA THR A 300 1.08 31.43 -2.44
C THR A 300 0.00 30.35 -2.52
N VAL A 301 -0.77 30.37 -3.61
CA VAL A 301 -1.78 29.35 -3.91
C VAL A 301 -1.13 28.27 -4.77
N ALA A 302 -1.04 27.06 -4.24
CA ALA A 302 -0.49 25.89 -4.93
C ALA A 302 -1.50 25.25 -5.89
N ALA A 303 -2.79 25.24 -5.51
CA ALA A 303 -3.88 24.70 -6.33
C ALA A 303 -5.22 25.34 -5.95
N THR A 304 -6.15 25.43 -6.91
CA THR A 304 -7.54 25.86 -6.68
C THR A 304 -8.49 24.84 -7.30
N SER A 305 -9.56 24.49 -6.58
CA SER A 305 -10.58 23.57 -7.08
C SER A 305 -11.47 24.19 -8.16
N ALA A 306 -12.14 23.35 -8.94
CA ALA A 306 -13.35 23.76 -9.66
C ALA A 306 -14.46 24.21 -8.69
N GLU A 307 -15.45 24.93 -9.21
CA GLU A 307 -16.60 25.42 -8.44
C GLU A 307 -17.58 24.27 -8.13
N ALA A 308 -17.89 24.06 -6.87
CA ALA A 308 -18.96 23.17 -6.43
C ALA A 308 -20.23 23.98 -6.15
N TRP A 309 -21.33 23.61 -6.80
CA TRP A 309 -22.62 24.28 -6.66
C TRP A 309 -23.48 23.61 -5.60
N LEU A 310 -24.08 24.41 -4.72
CA LEU A 310 -25.05 23.94 -3.74
C LEU A 310 -26.47 24.29 -4.17
N TRP A 311 -27.29 23.27 -4.37
CA TRP A 311 -28.73 23.42 -4.55
C TRP A 311 -29.46 22.93 -3.31
N VAL A 312 -30.41 23.73 -2.82
CA VAL A 312 -31.26 23.36 -1.69
C VAL A 312 -32.69 23.38 -2.20
N ALA A 313 -33.46 22.33 -1.95
CA ALA A 313 -34.86 22.23 -2.37
C ALA A 313 -35.74 23.25 -1.63
N PRO A 314 -36.86 23.70 -2.21
CA PRO A 314 -37.91 24.37 -1.43
C PRO A 314 -38.50 23.37 -0.43
N PRO A 315 -38.90 23.80 0.78
CA PRO A 315 -39.53 22.89 1.74
C PRO A 315 -40.81 22.29 1.14
N GLU A 316 -40.96 20.95 1.21
CA GLU A 316 -42.20 20.27 0.82
C GLU A 316 -43.35 20.76 1.72
N GLU A 317 -44.44 21.26 1.12
CA GLU A 317 -45.68 21.56 1.83
C GLU A 317 -46.26 20.26 2.38
N GLY A 318 -46.01 19.94 3.65
CA GLY A 318 -46.70 18.85 4.34
C GLY A 318 -45.81 18.09 5.31
N SER A 319 -46.11 18.23 6.60
CA SER A 319 -45.45 17.53 7.70
C SER A 319 -45.77 16.04 7.73
N SER A 320 -44.76 15.19 7.58
CA SER A 320 -44.23 14.27 8.62
C SER A 320 -43.46 13.10 7.98
N THR A 321 -42.34 12.77 8.63
CA THR A 321 -41.13 12.17 8.05
C THR A 321 -41.11 10.65 8.11
N ALA A 322 -41.07 10.02 6.94
CA ALA A 322 -40.29 8.81 6.69
C ALA A 322 -39.94 8.73 5.19
N LYS A 323 -38.65 8.72 4.83
CA LYS A 323 -38.16 8.39 3.48
C LYS A 323 -37.03 7.37 3.57
N SER A 324 -37.04 6.43 2.63
CA SER A 324 -36.18 5.26 2.55
C SER A 324 -34.75 5.59 2.11
N VAL A 325 -33.78 5.00 2.82
CA VAL A 325 -32.35 4.97 2.49
C VAL A 325 -32.08 3.80 1.56
N THR A 326 -31.46 4.04 0.40
CA THR A 326 -30.90 2.95 -0.42
C THR A 326 -29.38 3.13 -0.49
N ALA A 327 -28.66 2.18 0.12
CA ALA A 327 -27.21 2.06 0.04
C ALA A 327 -26.89 0.80 -0.76
N THR A 328 -26.06 0.91 -1.80
CA THR A 328 -25.54 -0.25 -2.53
C THR A 328 -24.21 -0.64 -1.90
N ILE A 329 -24.18 -1.77 -1.20
CA ILE A 329 -22.97 -2.39 -0.64
C ILE A 329 -22.63 -3.58 -1.52
N ASN A 330 -21.40 -3.65 -2.05
CA ASN A 330 -20.91 -4.82 -2.76
C ASN A 330 -20.86 -6.02 -1.80
N PRO A 331 -21.58 -7.14 -2.07
CA PRO A 331 -21.76 -8.20 -1.09
C PRO A 331 -20.54 -9.14 -0.93
N SER A 332 -19.40 -8.89 -1.58
CA SER A 332 -18.28 -9.85 -1.63
C SER A 332 -16.95 -9.41 -1.01
N GLU A 333 -16.85 -8.24 -0.37
CA GLU A 333 -15.55 -7.68 0.09
C GLU A 333 -15.46 -7.44 1.60
N GLY A 334 -15.88 -8.42 2.40
CA GLY A 334 -15.56 -8.38 3.84
C GLY A 334 -14.45 -9.35 4.20
N ALA A 335 -13.65 -8.99 5.20
CA ALA A 335 -12.56 -9.79 5.72
C ALA A 335 -12.78 -10.10 7.20
N LEU A 336 -12.29 -11.25 7.65
CA LEU A 336 -12.09 -11.54 9.07
C LEU A 336 -10.61 -11.35 9.37
N VAL A 337 -10.29 -10.37 10.23
CA VAL A 337 -8.92 -10.03 10.60
C VAL A 337 -8.77 -10.19 12.10
N ILE A 338 -7.70 -10.87 12.52
CA ILE A 338 -7.23 -10.91 13.91
C ILE A 338 -5.90 -10.17 13.99
N SER A 339 -5.75 -9.29 14.99
CA SER A 339 -4.53 -8.52 15.20
C SER A 339 -4.16 -8.39 16.67
N VAL A 340 -2.86 -8.29 16.92
CA VAL A 340 -2.27 -8.05 18.25
C VAL A 340 -1.38 -6.84 18.14
N ASP A 341 -1.62 -5.85 19.00
CA ASP A 341 -0.79 -4.65 19.13
C ASP A 341 0.68 -5.06 19.39
N PRO A 342 1.65 -4.50 18.65
CA PRO A 342 3.09 -4.77 18.86
C PRO A 342 3.54 -4.69 20.33
N GLU A 343 3.00 -3.76 21.13
CA GLU A 343 3.35 -3.59 22.55
C GLU A 343 2.76 -4.70 23.43
N ASN A 344 1.74 -5.41 22.93
CA ASN A 344 1.04 -6.49 23.62
C ASN A 344 1.49 -7.89 23.18
N ARG A 345 2.41 -8.01 22.22
CA ARG A 345 2.89 -9.32 21.71
C ARG A 345 3.69 -10.12 22.73
N ALA A 346 4.27 -9.45 23.72
CA ALA A 346 4.99 -10.10 24.81
C ALA A 346 4.14 -10.15 26.08
N VAL A 347 3.94 -11.36 26.60
CA VAL A 347 3.29 -11.62 27.89
C VAL A 347 4.30 -12.29 28.81
N THR A 348 4.60 -11.64 29.93
CA THR A 348 5.52 -12.16 30.95
C THR A 348 4.70 -12.51 32.19
N LEU A 349 4.70 -13.79 32.56
CA LEU A 349 4.10 -14.25 33.81
C LEU A 349 5.04 -13.93 34.99
N PRO A 350 4.50 -13.61 36.18
CA PRO A 350 5.29 -13.51 37.40
C PRO A 350 6.01 -14.83 37.75
N PRO A 351 7.02 -14.79 38.64
CA PRO A 351 7.64 -16.01 39.17
C PRO A 351 6.59 -16.97 39.76
N ALA A 352 6.71 -18.26 39.41
CA ALA A 352 5.77 -19.26 39.89
C ALA A 352 5.95 -19.54 41.39
N VAL A 353 4.84 -19.77 42.09
CA VAL A 353 4.78 -20.09 43.52
C VAL A 353 4.30 -21.51 43.73
N LEU A 354 4.73 -22.15 44.82
CA LEU A 354 4.33 -23.53 45.13
C LEU A 354 2.83 -23.58 45.47
N SER A 355 2.11 -24.55 44.90
CA SER A 355 0.69 -24.77 45.18
C SER A 355 0.47 -25.09 46.67
N ALA A 356 -0.74 -24.84 47.19
CA ALA A 356 -1.07 -25.17 48.58
C ALA A 356 -0.97 -26.69 48.90
N ALA A 357 -1.10 -27.55 47.87
CA ALA A 357 -0.91 -28.99 47.98
C ALA A 357 0.56 -29.42 47.88
N GLY A 358 1.47 -28.52 47.54
CA GLY A 358 2.91 -28.78 47.45
C GLY A 358 3.34 -29.61 46.24
N ASP A 359 2.46 -29.80 45.25
CA ASP A 359 2.64 -30.73 44.15
C ASP A 359 2.90 -30.06 42.78
N ARG A 360 2.75 -28.73 42.71
CA ARG A 360 2.89 -27.93 41.47
C ARG A 360 3.46 -26.53 41.72
N TRP A 361 4.10 -25.97 40.69
CA TRP A 361 4.43 -24.55 40.61
C TRP A 361 3.36 -23.83 39.79
N GLU A 362 2.74 -22.78 40.33
CA GLU A 362 1.68 -22.00 39.69
C GLU A 362 2.07 -20.54 39.44
N SER A 363 1.69 -19.98 38.29
CA SER A 363 1.79 -18.55 38.00
C SER A 363 0.56 -18.06 37.24
N THR A 364 0.17 -16.81 37.45
CA THR A 364 -1.03 -16.20 36.85
C THR A 364 -0.72 -14.84 36.24
N GLY A 365 -1.32 -14.56 35.08
CA GLY A 365 -1.18 -13.28 34.37
C GLY A 365 -2.32 -13.04 33.39
N ALA A 366 -2.18 -12.05 32.50
CA ALA A 366 -3.17 -11.74 31.47
C ALA A 366 -2.55 -11.87 30.07
N LEU A 367 -3.36 -12.32 29.11
CA LEU A 367 -2.98 -12.48 27.70
C LEU A 367 -2.71 -11.13 27.02
N LYS A 368 -3.32 -10.06 27.52
CA LYS A 368 -3.41 -8.72 26.91
C LYS A 368 -4.36 -8.71 25.70
N PRO A 369 -5.00 -7.56 25.38
CA PRO A 369 -6.09 -7.55 24.41
C PRO A 369 -5.68 -7.91 22.98
N VAL A 370 -6.50 -8.73 22.34
CA VAL A 370 -6.45 -9.14 20.93
C VAL A 370 -7.66 -8.55 20.21
N THR A 371 -7.47 -7.96 19.03
CA THR A 371 -8.55 -7.34 18.25
C THR A 371 -9.00 -8.27 17.13
N VAL A 372 -10.32 -8.45 17.00
CA VAL A 372 -10.96 -9.19 15.91
C VAL A 372 -11.91 -8.25 15.19
N THR A 373 -11.72 -8.07 13.89
CA THR A 373 -12.58 -7.26 13.03
C THR A 373 -13.18 -8.15 11.96
N ASP A 374 -14.50 -8.23 11.91
CA ASP A 374 -15.24 -8.91 10.84
C ASP A 374 -16.06 -7.89 10.05
N THR A 375 -15.76 -7.75 8.76
CA THR A 375 -16.50 -6.90 7.81
C THR A 375 -17.30 -7.72 6.79
N ARG A 376 -17.34 -9.06 6.92
CA ARG A 376 -18.07 -9.97 6.02
C ARG A 376 -19.57 -9.70 6.04
N THR A 377 -20.05 -9.14 4.94
CA THR A 377 -21.47 -8.88 4.63
C THR A 377 -22.35 -10.13 4.72
N ALA A 378 -21.79 -11.31 4.41
CA ALA A 378 -22.47 -12.60 4.56
C ALA A 378 -22.72 -12.99 6.04
N GLN A 379 -22.10 -12.26 6.99
CA GLN A 379 -22.15 -12.47 8.43
C GLN A 379 -22.02 -13.95 8.85
N PRO A 380 -21.07 -14.71 8.27
CA PRO A 380 -20.75 -16.02 8.82
C PRO A 380 -20.26 -15.80 10.25
N GLY A 381 -20.64 -16.70 11.15
CA GLY A 381 -20.06 -16.75 12.48
C GLY A 381 -18.55 -16.98 12.37
N TRP A 382 -17.84 -16.65 13.43
CA TRP A 382 -16.41 -16.88 13.50
C TRP A 382 -16.02 -17.45 14.85
N THR A 383 -14.88 -18.15 14.89
CA THR A 383 -14.26 -18.60 16.13
C THR A 383 -12.79 -18.21 16.14
N VAL A 384 -12.34 -17.67 17.27
CA VAL A 384 -10.91 -17.50 17.56
C VAL A 384 -10.47 -18.64 18.45
N THR A 385 -9.44 -19.36 18.03
CA THR A 385 -8.77 -20.39 18.83
C THR A 385 -7.32 -20.00 19.10
N GLY A 386 -6.71 -20.63 20.11
CA GLY A 386 -5.27 -20.55 20.30
C GLY A 386 -4.64 -21.82 20.85
N GLN A 387 -3.35 -21.94 20.61
CA GLN A 387 -2.54 -23.11 20.94
C GLN A 387 -1.06 -22.74 21.13
N VAL A 388 -0.38 -23.43 22.05
CA VAL A 388 1.07 -23.43 22.23
C VAL A 388 1.61 -24.80 21.82
N ALA A 389 1.67 -25.06 20.51
CA ALA A 389 1.93 -26.39 19.95
C ALA A 389 3.32 -26.94 20.30
N ASP A 390 4.35 -26.09 20.23
CA ASP A 390 5.74 -26.48 20.48
C ASP A 390 6.13 -26.49 21.97
N GLY A 391 5.16 -26.18 22.84
CA GLY A 391 5.37 -26.03 24.27
C GLY A 391 6.30 -24.87 24.61
N PHE A 392 7.02 -25.02 25.72
CA PHE A 392 7.90 -24.00 26.28
C PHE A 392 9.33 -24.52 26.38
N ARG A 393 10.30 -23.64 26.11
CA ARG A 393 11.73 -23.97 26.08
C ARG A 393 12.59 -22.90 26.73
N THR A 394 13.68 -23.31 27.38
CA THR A 394 14.78 -22.44 27.85
C THR A 394 15.91 -22.38 26.81
N ASP A 395 16.79 -21.38 26.91
CA ASP A 395 17.97 -21.25 26.03
C ASP A 395 18.93 -22.45 26.12
N ASP A 396 18.99 -23.11 27.28
CA ASP A 396 19.77 -24.33 27.51
C ASP A 396 19.03 -25.63 27.14
N GLY A 397 17.85 -25.53 26.51
CA GLY A 397 17.17 -26.63 25.85
C GLY A 397 16.21 -27.47 26.71
N LYS A 398 15.94 -27.09 27.96
CA LYS A 398 14.91 -27.73 28.81
C LYS A 398 13.53 -27.38 28.28
N THR A 399 12.57 -28.30 28.41
CA THR A 399 11.22 -28.11 27.84
C THR A 399 10.09 -28.63 28.74
N PHE A 400 8.89 -28.06 28.56
CA PHE A 400 7.63 -28.65 29.01
C PHE A 400 6.49 -28.35 28.00
N ALA A 401 5.45 -29.18 28.01
CA ALA A 401 4.35 -29.09 27.03
C ALA A 401 3.45 -27.86 27.24
N GLY A 402 2.90 -27.33 26.14
CA GLY A 402 1.96 -26.20 26.17
C GLY A 402 0.68 -26.48 26.97
N SER A 403 0.36 -27.76 27.18
CA SER A 403 -0.80 -28.20 27.95
C SER A 403 -0.78 -27.78 29.42
N TYR A 404 0.38 -27.41 29.97
CA TYR A 404 0.48 -26.89 31.34
C TYR A 404 0.07 -25.41 31.46
N LEU A 405 -0.13 -24.71 30.34
CA LEU A 405 -0.76 -23.40 30.31
C LEU A 405 -2.26 -23.56 30.04
N GLY A 406 -3.07 -22.87 30.83
CA GLY A 406 -4.51 -22.75 30.62
C GLY A 406 -4.93 -21.28 30.59
N TRP A 407 -6.16 -21.04 30.16
CA TRP A 407 -6.72 -19.69 30.10
C TRP A 407 -8.20 -19.62 30.50
N THR A 408 -8.64 -18.43 30.91
CA THR A 408 -10.03 -18.07 31.15
C THR A 408 -10.35 -16.88 30.24
N PRO A 409 -11.00 -17.12 29.08
CA PRO A 409 -11.30 -16.05 28.14
C PRO A 409 -12.28 -15.01 28.67
N SER A 410 -12.15 -13.78 28.18
CA SER A 410 -13.05 -12.67 28.48
C SER A 410 -13.18 -11.74 27.27
N ILE A 411 -14.26 -10.95 27.27
CA ILE A 411 -14.50 -9.90 26.27
C ILE A 411 -14.26 -8.57 26.97
N VAL A 412 -13.34 -7.78 26.41
CA VAL A 412 -13.01 -6.43 26.91
C VAL A 412 -13.99 -5.42 26.35
N GLU A 413 -14.26 -5.52 25.06
CA GLU A 413 -15.12 -4.59 24.32
C GLU A 413 -15.67 -5.31 23.08
N GLN A 414 -16.88 -4.96 22.66
CA GLN A 414 -17.46 -5.38 21.38
C GLN A 414 -18.46 -4.34 20.91
N GLY A 415 -18.68 -4.25 19.60
CA GLY A 415 -19.67 -3.34 19.04
C GLY A 415 -21.10 -3.66 19.47
N ASP A 416 -21.97 -2.65 19.49
CA ASP A 416 -23.35 -2.75 20.02
C ASP A 416 -24.23 -3.81 19.36
N GLN A 417 -23.91 -4.21 18.12
CA GLN A 417 -24.64 -5.22 17.36
C GLN A 417 -23.93 -6.59 17.34
N GLN A 418 -22.71 -6.66 17.88
CA GLN A 418 -21.97 -7.91 18.00
C GLN A 418 -22.52 -8.75 19.17
N GLY A 419 -22.48 -10.06 18.98
CA GLY A 419 -22.87 -11.05 19.99
C GLY A 419 -21.74 -12.02 20.24
N VAL A 420 -20.53 -11.50 20.45
CA VAL A 420 -19.36 -12.30 20.78
C VAL A 420 -19.55 -12.95 22.14
N ILE A 421 -19.19 -14.23 22.21
CA ILE A 421 -19.26 -15.07 23.40
C ILE A 421 -17.84 -15.52 23.72
N ALA A 422 -17.43 -15.33 24.98
CA ALA A 422 -16.14 -15.82 25.46
C ALA A 422 -16.09 -17.35 25.38
N GLY A 423 -14.94 -17.90 24.99
CA GLY A 423 -14.71 -19.33 24.95
C GLY A 423 -14.75 -19.98 26.33
N PRO A 424 -14.91 -21.32 26.39
CA PRO A 424 -14.87 -22.04 27.66
C PRO A 424 -13.50 -21.92 28.32
N VAL A 425 -13.48 -22.04 29.64
CA VAL A 425 -12.23 -22.11 30.42
C VAL A 425 -11.45 -23.36 30.02
N SER A 426 -10.21 -23.18 29.58
CA SER A 426 -9.26 -24.27 29.35
C SER A 426 -8.32 -24.35 30.54
N ALA A 427 -8.56 -25.31 31.44
CA ALA A 427 -7.73 -25.49 32.62
C ALA A 427 -6.38 -26.14 32.25
N PRO A 428 -5.28 -25.79 32.96
CA PRO A 428 -4.00 -26.49 32.82
C PRO A 428 -4.12 -28.00 32.98
N TYR A 429 -3.32 -28.74 32.23
CA TYR A 429 -3.24 -30.19 32.32
C TYR A 429 -2.76 -30.62 33.71
N VAL A 430 -3.50 -31.57 34.28
CA VAL A 430 -3.13 -32.29 35.50
C VAL A 430 -3.30 -33.79 35.22
N PRO A 431 -2.30 -34.63 35.54
CA PRO A 431 -2.40 -36.08 35.35
C PRO A 431 -3.69 -36.66 35.95
N GLY A 432 -4.38 -37.49 35.16
CA GLY A 432 -5.66 -38.10 35.55
C GLY A 432 -6.89 -37.20 35.35
N ARG A 433 -6.74 -36.00 34.78
CA ARG A 433 -7.85 -35.14 34.34
C ARG A 433 -7.87 -35.01 32.81
N PRO A 434 -9.05 -34.86 32.19
CA PRO A 434 -9.19 -34.85 30.73
C PRO A 434 -8.81 -33.53 30.04
N HIS A 435 -8.32 -32.52 30.76
CA HIS A 435 -8.04 -31.19 30.19
C HIS A 435 -6.71 -31.16 29.47
N THR A 436 -6.63 -30.50 28.32
CA THR A 436 -5.40 -30.43 27.51
C THR A 436 -4.73 -29.05 27.56
N GLY A 437 -5.26 -28.10 28.35
CA GLY A 437 -4.76 -26.73 28.42
C GLY A 437 -4.72 -26.09 27.04
N LEU A 438 -3.61 -25.42 26.72
CA LEU A 438 -3.31 -24.87 25.39
C LEU A 438 -2.34 -25.73 24.59
N GLY A 439 -2.17 -27.01 24.98
CA GLY A 439 -1.42 -27.97 24.16
C GLY A 439 -2.15 -28.32 22.87
N ASP A 440 -3.49 -28.26 22.89
CA ASP A 440 -4.38 -28.37 21.74
C ASP A 440 -5.12 -27.04 21.50
N ASN A 441 -5.85 -26.95 20.39
CA ASN A 441 -6.69 -25.79 20.08
C ASN A 441 -7.77 -25.59 21.15
N ALA A 442 -7.71 -24.46 21.85
CA ALA A 442 -8.77 -24.00 22.74
C ALA A 442 -9.44 -22.74 22.16
N ALA A 443 -10.75 -22.58 22.34
CA ALA A 443 -11.45 -21.38 21.90
C ALA A 443 -11.20 -20.21 22.86
N LEU A 444 -10.89 -19.04 22.30
CA LEU A 444 -10.80 -17.77 23.01
C LEU A 444 -12.15 -17.04 22.97
N ALA A 445 -12.78 -16.96 21.80
CA ALA A 445 -14.13 -16.41 21.66
C ALA A 445 -14.77 -16.89 20.36
N ALA A 446 -16.09 -16.79 20.27
CA ALA A 446 -16.83 -17.04 19.05
C ALA A 446 -17.96 -16.03 18.88
N ALA A 447 -18.27 -15.69 17.64
CA ALA A 447 -19.48 -15.00 17.28
C ALA A 447 -20.39 -15.94 16.47
N PRO A 448 -21.66 -16.12 16.87
CA PRO A 448 -22.63 -16.86 16.07
C PRO A 448 -22.89 -16.21 14.70
N ASN A 449 -23.46 -16.97 13.77
CA ASN A 449 -23.92 -16.43 12.49
C ASN A 449 -24.84 -15.22 12.71
N GLY A 450 -24.61 -14.14 11.96
CA GLY A 450 -25.35 -12.88 12.09
C GLY A 450 -24.97 -12.03 13.31
N LYS A 451 -23.94 -12.40 14.07
CA LYS A 451 -23.49 -11.70 15.29
C LYS A 451 -22.01 -11.34 15.28
N GLY A 452 -21.30 -11.60 14.18
CA GLY A 452 -19.86 -11.37 14.04
C GLY A 452 -19.45 -9.97 13.58
N LEU A 453 -20.31 -9.27 12.83
CA LEU A 453 -19.97 -8.02 12.13
C LEU A 453 -19.60 -6.89 13.09
N GLY A 454 -18.38 -6.34 12.93
CA GLY A 454 -17.84 -5.26 13.77
C GLY A 454 -16.47 -5.61 14.36
N THR A 455 -16.04 -4.83 15.35
CA THR A 455 -14.73 -4.99 16.01
C THR A 455 -14.90 -5.36 17.48
N ALA A 456 -14.33 -6.49 17.88
CA ALA A 456 -14.29 -6.97 19.26
C ALA A 456 -12.86 -7.05 19.80
N ARG A 457 -12.69 -6.74 21.09
CA ARG A 457 -11.44 -6.88 21.83
C ARG A 457 -11.58 -8.01 22.84
N LEU A 458 -10.72 -9.00 22.71
CA LEU A 458 -10.70 -10.24 23.51
C LEU A 458 -9.50 -10.24 24.45
N ASP A 459 -9.63 -10.82 25.63
CA ASP A 459 -8.50 -11.06 26.54
C ASP A 459 -8.68 -12.43 27.21
N ALA A 460 -7.71 -12.86 28.01
CA ALA A 460 -7.84 -14.04 28.84
C ALA A 460 -6.93 -13.95 30.07
N ALA A 461 -7.43 -14.42 31.22
CA ALA A 461 -6.56 -14.70 32.36
C ALA A 461 -5.78 -15.99 32.10
N LEU A 462 -4.46 -15.94 32.18
CA LEU A 462 -3.55 -17.07 32.00
C LEU A 462 -3.22 -17.73 33.34
N LYS A 463 -3.21 -19.06 33.36
CA LYS A 463 -2.73 -19.85 34.50
C LYS A 463 -1.74 -20.89 34.00
N LEU A 464 -0.49 -20.81 34.48
CA LEU A 464 0.53 -21.84 34.29
C LEU A 464 0.54 -22.73 35.53
N ALA A 465 0.55 -24.05 35.35
CA ALA A 465 0.70 -25.01 36.44
C ALA A 465 1.59 -26.18 36.01
N VAL A 466 2.84 -26.24 36.49
CA VAL A 466 3.84 -27.25 36.10
C VAL A 466 4.23 -28.16 37.26
N PRO A 467 4.63 -29.43 37.00
CA PRO A 467 5.15 -30.35 38.02
C PRO A 467 6.30 -29.78 38.86
N THR A 468 6.39 -30.16 40.14
CA THR A 468 7.48 -29.70 41.04
C THR A 468 8.87 -30.19 40.65
N ASN A 469 8.96 -31.25 39.85
CA ASN A 469 10.22 -31.73 39.27
C ASN A 469 10.63 -31.00 37.97
N THR A 470 9.90 -29.96 37.55
CA THR A 470 10.29 -29.10 36.43
C THR A 470 11.57 -28.35 36.79
N ALA A 471 12.57 -28.41 35.91
CA ALA A 471 13.86 -27.77 36.16
C ALA A 471 13.72 -26.24 36.25
N PRO A 472 14.43 -25.55 37.16
CA PRO A 472 14.45 -24.09 37.20
C PRO A 472 14.99 -23.48 35.90
N GLY A 473 14.39 -22.37 35.47
CA GLY A 473 14.79 -21.62 34.28
C GLY A 473 13.70 -20.66 33.80
N THR A 474 14.05 -19.78 32.86
CA THR A 474 13.10 -18.94 32.11
C THR A 474 12.68 -19.69 30.86
N TYR A 475 11.38 -19.92 30.72
CA TYR A 475 10.83 -20.69 29.62
C TYR A 475 9.98 -19.78 28.71
N THR A 476 10.20 -19.88 27.40
CA THR A 476 9.48 -19.13 26.37
C THR A 476 8.71 -20.09 25.48
N GLY A 477 7.48 -19.74 25.12
CA GLY A 477 6.64 -20.50 24.20
C GLY A 477 5.83 -19.55 23.31
N THR A 478 5.50 -19.99 22.10
CA THR A 478 4.73 -19.18 21.13
C THR A 478 3.27 -19.58 21.16
N LEU A 479 2.40 -18.66 21.57
CA LEU A 479 0.96 -18.81 21.45
C LEU A 479 0.51 -18.35 20.06
N THR A 480 -0.02 -19.27 19.28
CA THR A 480 -0.62 -18.98 17.97
C THR A 480 -2.12 -18.78 18.15
N LEU A 481 -2.65 -17.67 17.62
CA LEU A 481 -4.08 -17.40 17.57
C LEU A 481 -4.57 -17.51 16.12
N THR A 482 -5.73 -18.12 15.93
CA THR A 482 -6.33 -18.33 14.60
C THR A 482 -7.79 -17.93 14.63
N ALA A 483 -8.22 -17.11 13.67
CA ALA A 483 -9.61 -16.75 13.47
C ALA A 483 -10.12 -17.44 12.20
N ILE A 484 -11.28 -18.11 12.28
CA ILE A 484 -11.92 -18.85 11.18
C ILE A 484 -13.37 -18.39 11.07
#